data_AF-A0A330HT81-F1
#
_entry.id   AF-A0A330HT81-F1
#
_cell.length_a   1.000
_cell.length_b   1.000
_cell.length_c   1.000
_cell.angle_alpha   90.00
_cell.angle_beta   90.00
_cell.angle_gamma   90.00
#
_symmetry.space_group_name_H-M   'P 1'
#
loop_
_entity.id
_entity.type
_entity.pdbx_description
1 polymer ?
#
loop_
_entity_poly.entity_id
_entity_poly.type
_entity_poly.pdbx_seq_one_letter_code
_entity_poly.pdbx_strand_id
1 'polypeptide(L)'
;MNTDLKKAREFTGWHMLIVIVGFFAVVIGVNLTMATLARTSWTGLVVENTYVASQQFNEEARKGRAQAALGWTGKLTVASGEVRYSLIDAHGKTLPLQGVRILFRHPAYEAEDETLTLAAPAGATSGNAAEFAVRHTPKDGVWIVEIDADAGLASPFRDVRRVMISNGALQ
;
A
#
# COMPACT_ATOMS: atom_id res chain seq x y z
N MET A 1 46.33 52.93 42.85
CA MET A 1 45.54 51.74 42.48
C MET A 1 44.23 52.24 41.88
N ASN A 2 44.09 52.21 40.56
CA ASN A 2 42.84 52.58 39.91
C ASN A 2 42.04 51.29 39.66
N THR A 3 40.97 51.09 40.42
CA THR A 3 39.99 50.04 40.17
C THR A 3 39.11 50.47 39.01
N ASP A 4 39.34 49.90 37.84
CA ASP A 4 38.39 49.91 36.72
C ASP A 4 37.12 49.17 37.15
N LEU A 5 36.09 49.91 37.53
CA LEU A 5 34.76 49.37 37.75
C LEU A 5 34.19 48.99 36.39
N LYS A 6 34.26 47.71 36.03
CA LYS A 6 33.55 47.18 34.85
C LYS A 6 32.07 47.53 34.97
N LYS A 7 31.61 48.42 34.09
CA LYS A 7 30.20 48.83 33.98
C LYS A 7 29.33 47.58 33.80
N ALA A 8 28.34 47.39 34.66
CA ALA A 8 27.41 46.27 34.56
C ALA A 8 26.66 46.35 33.22
N ARG A 9 26.58 45.22 32.49
CA ARG A 9 25.80 45.15 31.24
C ARG A 9 24.32 45.14 31.60
N GLU A 10 23.62 46.20 31.23
CA GLU A 10 22.18 46.33 31.47
C GLU A 10 21.39 45.62 30.37
N PHE A 11 20.35 44.89 30.78
CA PHE A 11 19.40 44.27 29.86
C PHE A 11 18.47 45.36 29.31
N THR A 12 18.77 45.83 28.10
CA THR A 12 17.99 46.87 27.40
C THR A 12 16.85 46.28 26.56
N GLY A 13 15.97 47.14 26.04
CA GLY A 13 14.92 46.74 25.09
C GLY A 13 15.45 46.06 23.82
N TRP A 14 16.69 46.33 23.41
CA TRP A 14 17.35 45.60 22.33
C TRP A 14 17.62 44.14 22.67
N HIS A 15 17.97 43.85 23.92
CA HIS A 15 18.15 42.46 24.38
C HIS A 15 16.80 41.73 24.38
N MET A 16 15.73 42.40 24.84
CA MET A 16 14.38 41.84 24.78
C MET A 16 13.93 41.57 23.34
N LEU A 17 14.18 42.50 22.41
CA LEU A 17 13.85 42.32 21.00
C LEU A 17 14.56 41.10 20.39
N ILE A 18 15.87 40.95 20.64
CA ILE A 18 16.65 39.79 20.17
C ILE A 18 16.09 38.48 20.72
N VAL A 19 15.75 38.44 22.02
CA VAL A 19 15.17 37.25 22.65
C VAL A 19 13.82 36.88 22.03
N ILE A 20 12.93 37.87 21.83
CA ILE A 20 11.61 37.64 21.21
C ILE A 20 11.76 37.13 19.78
N VAL A 21 12.59 37.80 18.96
CA VAL A 21 12.82 37.38 17.56
C VAL A 21 13.44 35.99 17.50
N GLY A 22 14.42 35.69 18.36
CA GLY A 22 15.04 34.37 18.45
C GLY A 22 14.04 33.27 18.83
N PHE A 23 13.17 33.54 19.80
CA PHE A 23 12.11 32.60 20.19
C PHE A 23 11.18 32.28 19.02
N PHE A 24 10.66 33.31 18.33
CA PHE A 24 9.77 33.09 17.18
C PHE A 24 10.49 32.44 16.00
N ALA A 25 11.76 32.77 15.76
CA ALA A 25 12.55 32.13 14.71
C ALA A 25 12.68 30.61 14.93
N VAL A 26 12.89 30.17 16.18
CA VAL A 26 12.91 28.74 16.53
C VAL A 26 11.55 28.09 16.30
N VAL A 27 10.46 28.72 16.79
CA VAL A 27 9.10 28.20 16.61
C VAL A 27 8.75 28.07 15.11
N ILE A 28 9.02 29.10 14.32
CA ILE A 28 8.81 29.10 12.87
C ILE A 28 9.66 28.02 12.22
N GLY A 29 10.94 27.91 12.59
CA GLY A 29 11.85 26.89 12.08
C GLY A 29 11.31 25.47 12.30
N VAL A 30 10.89 25.16 13.53
CA VAL A 30 10.29 23.86 13.87
C VAL A 30 9.00 23.62 13.09
N ASN A 31 8.10 24.61 13.02
CA ASN A 31 6.84 24.48 12.30
C ASN A 31 7.05 24.25 10.79
N LEU A 32 8.01 24.95 10.18
CA LEU A 32 8.36 24.74 8.79
C LEU A 32 9.00 23.36 8.58
N THR A 33 9.90 22.91 9.45
CA THR A 33 10.44 21.55 9.40
C THR A 33 9.33 20.50 9.49
N MET A 34 8.41 20.65 10.44
CA MET A 34 7.25 19.75 10.55
C MET A 34 6.37 19.79 9.31
N ALA A 35 6.10 20.97 8.74
CA ALA A 35 5.33 21.10 7.50
C ALA A 35 6.03 20.44 6.31
N THR A 36 7.35 20.59 6.19
CA THR A 36 8.15 19.92 5.15
C THR A 36 8.13 18.41 5.33
N LEU A 37 8.35 17.91 6.55
CA LEU A 37 8.29 16.48 6.86
C LEU A 37 6.88 15.91 6.62
N ALA A 38 5.82 16.62 7.02
CA ALA A 38 4.46 16.19 6.77
C ALA A 38 4.13 16.12 5.28
N ARG A 39 4.61 17.07 4.47
CA ARG A 39 4.44 17.01 3.01
C ARG A 39 5.18 15.84 2.36
N THR A 40 6.31 15.41 2.92
CA THR A 40 7.07 14.26 2.38
C THR A 40 6.64 12.92 2.95
N SER A 41 6.05 12.89 4.16
CA SER A 41 5.64 11.66 4.84
C SER A 41 4.17 11.29 4.63
N TRP A 42 3.33 12.19 4.12
CA TRP A 42 1.93 11.88 3.86
C TRP A 42 1.80 11.16 2.50
N THR A 43 1.43 9.88 2.55
CA THR A 43 1.20 9.02 1.37
C THR A 43 -0.16 9.28 0.68
N GLY A 44 -0.98 10.19 1.20
CA GLY A 44 -2.38 10.35 0.79
C GLY A 44 -2.62 11.46 -0.21
N LEU A 45 -2.49 11.14 -1.50
CA LEU A 45 -2.98 11.94 -2.62
C LEU A 45 -4.51 12.12 -2.50
N VAL A 46 -4.99 13.31 -2.13
CA VAL A 46 -6.35 13.73 -2.48
C VAL A 46 -6.31 13.97 -3.99
N VAL A 47 -6.95 13.07 -4.74
CA VAL A 47 -7.02 13.09 -6.21
C VAL A 47 -7.12 14.52 -6.75
N GLU A 48 -6.23 14.91 -7.67
CA GLU A 48 -6.22 16.23 -8.33
C GLU A 48 -7.58 16.62 -8.97
N ASN A 49 -8.47 15.64 -9.23
CA ASN A 49 -9.78 15.86 -9.82
C ASN A 49 -10.82 14.79 -9.41
N THR A 50 -11.65 15.10 -8.41
CA THR A 50 -12.76 14.25 -7.90
C THR A 50 -13.72 13.75 -8.99
N TYR A 51 -13.87 14.49 -10.10
CA TYR A 51 -14.74 14.09 -11.21
C TYR A 51 -14.16 12.92 -12.01
N VAL A 52 -12.85 12.93 -12.27
CA VAL A 52 -12.15 11.81 -12.95
C VAL A 52 -12.19 10.56 -12.09
N ALA A 53 -11.95 10.69 -10.77
CA ALA A 53 -12.10 9.59 -9.84
C ALA A 53 -13.52 8.99 -9.83
N SER A 54 -14.56 9.83 -9.91
CA SER A 54 -15.95 9.35 -9.95
C SER A 54 -16.28 8.56 -11.22
N GLN A 55 -15.73 8.97 -12.37
CA GLN A 55 -15.91 8.21 -13.62
C GLN A 55 -15.19 6.87 -13.57
N GLN A 56 -13.95 6.86 -13.08
CA GLN A 56 -13.18 5.63 -12.88
C GLN A 56 -13.91 4.67 -11.94
N PHE A 57 -14.50 5.18 -10.85
CA PHE A 57 -15.30 4.38 -9.93
C PHE A 57 -16.51 3.72 -10.63
N ASN A 58 -17.28 4.47 -11.42
CA ASN A 58 -18.44 3.92 -12.15
C ASN A 58 -18.03 2.82 -13.14
N GLU A 59 -16.90 3.02 -13.82
CA GLU A 59 -16.32 2.05 -14.75
C GLU A 59 -15.84 0.78 -14.02
N GLU A 60 -15.14 0.92 -12.90
CA GLU A 60 -14.73 -0.19 -12.04
C GLU A 60 -15.92 -0.94 -11.45
N ALA A 61 -16.95 -0.23 -10.98
CA ALA A 61 -18.18 -0.83 -10.47
C ALA A 61 -18.94 -1.61 -11.56
N ARG A 62 -18.90 -1.16 -12.83
CA ARG A 62 -19.47 -1.90 -13.96
C ARG A 62 -18.67 -3.19 -14.22
N LYS A 63 -17.33 -3.12 -14.23
CA LYS A 63 -16.47 -4.30 -14.36
C LYS A 63 -16.70 -5.30 -13.24
N GLY A 64 -16.78 -4.83 -11.99
CA GLY A 64 -17.06 -5.66 -10.82
C GLY A 64 -18.41 -6.38 -10.90
N ARG A 65 -19.47 -5.70 -11.38
CA ARG A 65 -20.78 -6.33 -11.61
C ARG A 65 -20.73 -7.41 -12.71
N ALA A 66 -20.01 -7.15 -13.80
CA ALA A 66 -19.82 -8.15 -14.86
C ALA A 66 -19.05 -9.37 -14.34
N GLN A 67 -18.03 -9.15 -13.51
CA GLN A 67 -17.27 -10.22 -12.87
C GLN A 67 -18.12 -11.03 -11.89
N ALA A 68 -18.92 -10.37 -11.06
CA ALA A 68 -19.81 -11.04 -10.12
C ALA A 68 -20.83 -11.95 -10.82
N ALA A 69 -21.29 -11.55 -12.02
CA ALA A 69 -22.20 -12.36 -12.82
C ALA A 69 -21.56 -13.65 -13.38
N LEU A 70 -20.22 -13.76 -13.43
CA LEU A 70 -19.53 -14.99 -13.85
C LEU A 70 -19.67 -16.13 -12.83
N GLY A 71 -19.91 -15.80 -11.56
CA GLY A 71 -19.98 -16.78 -10.47
C GLY A 71 -18.66 -17.48 -10.18
N TRP A 72 -17.53 -16.92 -10.62
CA TRP A 72 -16.20 -17.49 -10.39
C TRP A 72 -15.70 -17.18 -8.99
N THR A 73 -14.95 -18.10 -8.40
CA THR A 73 -14.41 -18.01 -7.04
C THR A 73 -12.89 -18.20 -7.07
N GLY A 74 -12.15 -17.21 -6.57
CA GLY A 74 -10.71 -17.31 -6.38
C GLY A 74 -10.36 -18.08 -5.11
N LYS A 75 -9.42 -19.02 -5.19
CA LYS A 75 -8.87 -19.75 -4.05
C LYS A 75 -7.42 -19.34 -3.84
N LEU A 76 -7.19 -18.52 -2.83
CA LEU A 76 -5.86 -18.13 -2.35
C LEU A 76 -5.43 -19.07 -1.21
N THR A 77 -4.21 -19.58 -1.28
CA THR A 77 -3.59 -20.35 -0.20
C THR A 77 -2.21 -19.75 0.11
N VAL A 78 -1.95 -19.41 1.37
CA VAL A 78 -0.60 -19.12 1.86
C VAL A 78 -0.32 -20.16 2.93
N ALA A 79 0.66 -21.02 2.69
CA ALA A 79 1.08 -22.05 3.63
C ALA A 79 2.42 -22.67 3.17
N SER A 80 3.18 -23.22 4.10
CA SER A 80 4.41 -23.97 3.81
C SER A 80 5.46 -23.17 3.01
N GLY A 81 5.50 -21.86 3.20
CA GLY A 81 6.41 -20.95 2.50
C GLY A 81 6.09 -20.73 1.02
N GLU A 82 4.84 -21.00 0.62
CA GLU A 82 4.35 -20.76 -0.73
C GLU A 82 3.03 -20.00 -0.72
N VAL A 83 2.88 -19.13 -1.72
CA VAL A 83 1.61 -18.49 -2.07
C VAL A 83 1.09 -19.15 -3.34
N ARG A 84 -0.12 -19.69 -3.28
CA ARG A 84 -0.80 -20.36 -4.39
C ARG A 84 -2.15 -19.72 -4.68
N TYR A 85 -2.49 -19.68 -5.95
CA TYR A 85 -3.78 -19.17 -6.41
C TYR A 85 -4.34 -20.01 -7.55
N SER A 86 -5.65 -20.29 -7.48
CA SER A 86 -6.43 -20.91 -8.54
C SER A 86 -7.79 -20.24 -8.66
N LEU A 87 -8.38 -20.25 -9.85
CA LEU A 87 -9.71 -19.70 -10.10
C LEU A 87 -10.68 -20.84 -10.42
N ILE A 88 -11.88 -20.82 -9.85
CA ILE A 88 -12.89 -21.88 -9.99
C ILE A 88 -14.14 -21.27 -10.60
N ASP A 89 -14.77 -21.94 -11.57
CA ASP A 89 -16.04 -21.48 -12.16
C ASP A 89 -17.26 -21.77 -11.26
N ALA A 90 -18.43 -21.31 -11.69
CA ALA A 90 -19.69 -21.52 -10.96
C ALA A 90 -20.10 -23.00 -10.82
N HIS A 91 -19.47 -23.90 -11.59
CA HIS A 91 -19.71 -25.35 -11.57
C HIS A 91 -18.63 -26.11 -10.80
N GLY A 92 -17.68 -25.42 -10.16
CA GLY A 92 -16.60 -26.03 -9.39
C GLY A 92 -15.41 -26.49 -10.23
N LYS A 93 -15.34 -26.17 -11.52
CA LYS A 93 -14.22 -26.52 -12.39
C LYS A 93 -13.13 -25.45 -12.30
N THR A 94 -11.88 -25.89 -12.13
CA THR A 94 -10.73 -24.97 -12.16
C THR A 94 -10.52 -24.41 -13.57
N LEU A 95 -10.39 -23.09 -13.64
CA LEU A 95 -10.19 -22.35 -14.88
C LEU A 95 -8.68 -22.24 -15.18
N PRO A 96 -8.28 -22.39 -16.45
CA PRO A 96 -6.90 -22.15 -16.84
C PRO A 96 -6.59 -20.66 -16.74
N LEU A 97 -5.41 -20.36 -16.19
CA LEU A 97 -4.90 -19.00 -16.08
C LEU A 97 -3.64 -18.84 -16.93
N GLN A 98 -3.42 -17.63 -17.44
CA GLN A 98 -2.24 -17.25 -18.21
C GLN A 98 -1.19 -16.55 -17.34
N GLY A 99 -1.65 -15.89 -16.27
CA GLY A 99 -0.79 -15.22 -15.31
C GLY A 99 -1.57 -14.80 -14.07
N VAL A 100 -0.87 -14.69 -12.95
CA VAL A 100 -1.44 -14.20 -11.69
C VAL A 100 -0.46 -13.23 -11.04
N ARG A 101 -0.94 -12.02 -10.75
CA ARG A 101 -0.22 -11.03 -9.95
C ARG A 101 -0.98 -10.81 -8.65
N ILE A 102 -0.25 -10.80 -7.55
CA ILE A 102 -0.79 -10.57 -6.20
C ILE A 102 -0.08 -9.36 -5.61
N LEU A 103 -0.83 -8.43 -5.05
CA LEU A 103 -0.34 -7.30 -4.29
C LEU A 103 -0.83 -7.45 -2.84
N PHE A 104 0.10 -7.64 -1.91
CA PHE A 104 -0.15 -7.58 -0.48
C PHE A 104 0.00 -6.13 -0.04
N ARG A 105 -1.13 -5.49 0.33
CA ARG A 105 -1.12 -4.11 0.81
C ARG A 105 -1.21 -4.06 2.32
N HIS A 106 -0.30 -3.31 2.93
CA HIS A 106 -0.35 -3.05 4.35
C HIS A 106 -1.45 -2.00 4.63
N PRO A 107 -2.32 -2.21 5.63
CA PRO A 107 -3.45 -1.31 5.88
C PRO A 107 -3.07 0.15 6.18
N ALA A 108 -1.84 0.41 6.62
CA ALA A 108 -1.40 1.74 7.08
C ALA A 108 -0.10 2.25 6.44
N TYR A 109 0.71 1.38 5.83
CA TYR A 109 2.07 1.73 5.41
C TYR A 109 2.36 1.18 4.01
N GLU A 110 2.20 2.02 2.98
CA GLU A 110 2.45 1.60 1.59
C GLU A 110 3.89 1.13 1.34
N ALA A 111 4.85 1.57 2.16
CA ALA A 111 6.24 1.11 2.12
C ALA A 111 6.40 -0.39 2.46
N GLU A 112 5.38 -1.00 3.07
CA GLU A 112 5.33 -2.43 3.36
C GLU A 112 4.55 -3.22 2.31
N ASP A 113 4.03 -2.57 1.25
CA ASP A 113 3.32 -3.24 0.18
C ASP A 113 4.26 -4.14 -0.62
N GLU A 114 3.81 -5.36 -0.93
CA GLU A 114 4.61 -6.37 -1.59
C GLU A 114 3.89 -6.93 -2.82
N THR A 115 4.53 -6.87 -3.98
CA THR A 115 4.00 -7.44 -5.23
C THR A 115 4.66 -8.77 -5.54
N LEU A 116 3.86 -9.81 -5.74
CA LEU A 116 4.28 -11.13 -6.16
C LEU A 116 3.70 -11.46 -7.55
N THR A 117 4.55 -11.92 -8.44
CA THR A 117 4.13 -12.52 -9.72
C THR A 117 4.27 -14.03 -9.59
N LEU A 118 3.17 -14.76 -9.72
CA LEU A 118 3.19 -16.20 -9.56
C LEU A 118 3.57 -16.87 -10.89
N ALA A 119 4.24 -18.02 -10.78
CA ALA A 119 4.62 -18.84 -11.92
C ALA A 119 3.68 -20.03 -12.06
N ALA A 120 3.48 -20.46 -13.31
CA ALA A 120 2.81 -21.73 -13.58
C ALA A 120 3.67 -22.91 -13.06
N PRO A 121 3.05 -24.01 -12.61
CA PRO A 121 3.77 -25.20 -12.16
C PRO A 121 4.62 -25.79 -13.28
N ALA A 122 5.73 -26.40 -12.89
CA ALA A 122 6.68 -27.01 -13.83
C ALA A 122 5.96 -28.03 -14.73
N GLY A 123 6.07 -27.84 -16.05
CA GLY A 123 5.43 -28.71 -17.05
C GLY A 123 4.07 -28.23 -17.57
N ALA A 124 3.50 -27.14 -17.03
CA ALA A 124 2.33 -26.51 -17.61
C ALA A 124 2.70 -25.69 -18.86
N THR A 125 1.98 -25.89 -19.96
CA THR A 125 2.04 -25.00 -21.12
C THR A 125 1.30 -23.70 -20.84
N SER A 126 1.79 -22.59 -21.43
CA SER A 126 1.17 -21.27 -21.32
C SER A 126 -0.33 -21.36 -21.66
N GLY A 127 -1.19 -20.94 -20.74
CA GLY A 127 -2.65 -20.95 -20.90
C GLY A 127 -3.37 -22.23 -20.51
N ASN A 128 -2.71 -23.20 -19.85
CA ASN A 128 -3.38 -24.40 -19.31
C ASN A 128 -3.02 -24.71 -17.85
N ALA A 129 -2.41 -23.75 -17.15
CA ALA A 129 -2.07 -23.89 -15.74
C ALA A 129 -3.31 -23.60 -14.88
N ALA A 130 -3.76 -24.61 -14.14
CA ALA A 130 -4.93 -24.53 -13.26
C ALA A 130 -4.61 -23.88 -11.90
N GLU A 131 -3.34 -23.84 -11.53
CA GLU A 131 -2.85 -23.24 -10.29
C GLU A 131 -1.54 -22.50 -10.60
N PHE A 132 -1.32 -21.39 -9.92
CA PHE A 132 -0.11 -20.58 -10.00
C PHE A 132 0.50 -20.49 -8.60
N ALA A 133 1.82 -20.50 -8.50
CA ALA A 133 2.53 -20.54 -7.23
C ALA A 133 3.80 -19.67 -7.24
N VAL A 134 4.18 -19.19 -6.06
CA VAL A 134 5.50 -18.59 -5.82
C VAL A 134 6.00 -19.00 -4.43
N ARG A 135 7.31 -19.26 -4.33
CA ARG A 135 7.97 -19.46 -3.04
C ARG A 135 8.11 -18.09 -2.38
N HIS A 136 7.24 -17.83 -1.43
CA HIS A 136 7.25 -16.61 -0.65
C HIS A 136 6.54 -16.82 0.67
N THR A 137 7.06 -16.21 1.73
CA THR A 137 6.42 -16.20 3.05
C THR A 137 6.13 -14.74 3.40
N PRO A 138 4.90 -14.25 3.15
CA PRO A 138 4.51 -12.92 3.59
C PRO A 138 4.69 -12.78 5.10
N LYS A 139 4.99 -11.57 5.57
CA LYS A 139 5.11 -11.31 7.00
C LYS A 139 3.77 -11.53 7.71
N ASP A 140 3.86 -11.94 8.96
CA ASP A 140 2.70 -12.05 9.84
C ASP A 140 2.04 -10.67 10.03
N GLY A 141 0.72 -10.64 10.01
CA GLY A 141 -0.05 -9.40 10.11
C GLY A 141 -1.36 -9.44 9.34
N VAL A 142 -1.99 -8.27 9.26
CA VAL A 142 -3.23 -8.07 8.50
C VAL A 142 -2.89 -7.43 7.17
N TRP A 143 -3.45 -7.99 6.09
CA TRP A 143 -3.15 -7.57 4.73
C TRP A 143 -4.45 -7.37 3.94
N ILE A 144 -4.43 -6.45 2.99
CA ILE A 144 -5.42 -6.40 1.91
C ILE A 144 -4.73 -7.01 0.69
N VAL A 145 -5.22 -8.16 0.23
CA VAL A 145 -4.64 -8.85 -0.92
C VAL A 145 -5.46 -8.50 -2.14
N GLU A 146 -4.81 -7.88 -3.12
CA GLU A 146 -5.38 -7.62 -4.44
C GLU A 146 -4.76 -8.60 -5.45
N ILE A 147 -5.60 -9.39 -6.11
CA ILE A 147 -5.18 -10.45 -7.03
C ILE A 147 -5.75 -10.11 -8.40
N ASP A 148 -4.87 -10.01 -9.40
CA ASP A 148 -5.24 -9.90 -10.81
C ASP A 148 -4.89 -11.21 -11.52
N ALA A 149 -5.92 -11.96 -11.91
CA ALA A 149 -5.79 -13.24 -12.59
C ALA A 149 -6.18 -13.11 -14.06
N ASP A 150 -5.25 -13.40 -14.96
CA ASP A 150 -5.53 -13.46 -16.40
C ASP A 150 -6.17 -14.80 -16.76
N ALA A 151 -7.49 -14.77 -16.94
CA ALA A 151 -8.33 -15.91 -17.31
C ALA A 151 -8.80 -15.84 -18.77
N GLY A 152 -8.13 -15.08 -19.64
CA GLY A 152 -8.53 -14.90 -21.04
C GLY A 152 -9.78 -14.03 -21.24
N LEU A 153 -10.16 -13.25 -20.22
CA LEU A 153 -11.18 -12.21 -20.31
C LEU A 153 -10.61 -10.93 -20.94
N ALA A 154 -11.47 -9.99 -21.35
CA ALA A 154 -11.05 -8.68 -21.83
C ALA A 154 -10.35 -7.81 -20.74
N SER A 155 -10.52 -8.15 -19.47
CA SER A 155 -9.81 -7.58 -18.34
C SER A 155 -9.53 -8.67 -17.32
N PRO A 156 -8.41 -8.60 -16.57
CA PRO A 156 -8.11 -9.59 -15.53
C PRO A 156 -9.25 -9.73 -14.53
N PHE A 157 -9.45 -10.94 -14.04
CA PHE A 157 -10.35 -11.20 -12.93
C PHE A 157 -9.71 -10.65 -11.64
N ARG A 158 -10.35 -9.66 -11.01
CA ARG A 158 -9.82 -8.97 -9.84
C ARG A 158 -10.46 -9.50 -8.57
N ASP A 159 -9.67 -10.04 -7.67
CA ASP A 159 -10.11 -10.53 -6.36
C ASP A 159 -9.43 -9.73 -5.26
N VAL A 160 -10.23 -9.04 -4.44
CA VAL A 160 -9.74 -8.21 -3.34
C VAL A 160 -10.34 -8.71 -2.05
N ARG A 161 -9.48 -9.09 -1.10
CA ARG A 161 -9.92 -9.56 0.22
C ARG A 161 -8.94 -9.19 1.32
N ARG A 162 -9.48 -8.94 2.51
CA ARG A 162 -8.67 -8.77 3.72
C ARG A 162 -8.34 -10.13 4.30
N VAL A 163 -7.08 -10.37 4.64
CA VAL A 163 -6.61 -11.62 5.23
C VAL A 163 -5.76 -11.37 6.47
N MET A 164 -5.67 -12.38 7.32
CA MET A 164 -4.71 -12.42 8.42
C MET A 164 -3.71 -13.53 8.13
N ILE A 165 -2.42 -13.20 8.25
CA ILE A 165 -1.32 -14.14 8.10
C ILE A 165 -0.68 -14.31 9.47
N SER A 166 -0.53 -15.56 9.89
CA SER A 166 0.15 -15.92 11.13
C SER A 166 0.97 -17.18 10.92
N ASN A 167 2.20 -17.22 11.44
CA ASN A 167 3.12 -18.35 11.25
C ASN A 167 3.29 -18.72 9.76
N GLY A 168 3.27 -17.72 8.87
CA GLY A 168 3.40 -17.93 7.42
C GLY A 168 2.22 -18.65 6.76
N ALA A 169 1.04 -18.66 7.39
CA ALA A 169 -0.18 -19.23 6.83
C ALA A 169 -1.38 -18.29 6.92
N LEU A 170 -2.31 -18.39 5.96
CA LEU A 170 -3.62 -17.73 6.05
C LEU A 170 -4.45 -18.34 7.19
N GLN A 171 -5.09 -17.47 7.97
CA GLN A 171 -6.14 -17.84 8.94
C GLN A 171 -7.55 -17.78 8.34
#